data_AF-A0A3M3Y7V1-F1
#
_entry.id   AF-A0A3M3Y7V1-F1
#
_cell.length_a   1.000
_cell.length_b   1.000
_cell.length_c   1.000
_cell.angle_alpha   90.00
_cell.angle_beta   90.00
_cell.angle_gamma   90.00
#
_symmetry.space_group_name_H-M   'P 1'
#
loop_
_entity.id
_entity.type
_entity.pdbx_description
1 polymer ?
#
loop_
_entity_poly.entity_id
_entity_poly.type
_entity_poly.pdbx_seq_one_letter_code
_entity_poly.pdbx_strand_id
1 'polypeptide(L)'
;MTPLIITATKSTSPGDLASPARNSLPPPTGHCQVATVNARPIWPIVEHPSRVRAGVPRRPGSQNMNSSVAVKPSDLSSQTFSLLDSRPVAKRLPSPLELKNRLPLNASLSEQVSAHRRAISAILEGEDSRLLIIVGPCSIHDPRAALEYAERLAAVAAEVSDQMLLVMRAYVEKPRTTVGWKGLAYDPHLDGSDDMAAGLALSRQLM
;
A
#
# COMPACT_ATOMS: atom_id res chain seq x y z
N MET A 1 -28.41 21.36 -8.53
CA MET A 1 -27.20 21.12 -9.34
C MET A 1 -27.13 19.64 -9.62
N THR A 2 -27.48 19.24 -10.84
CA THR A 2 -27.63 17.84 -11.25
C THR A 2 -26.25 17.29 -11.65
N PRO A 3 -25.80 16.13 -11.16
CA PRO A 3 -24.57 15.53 -11.67
C PRO A 3 -24.83 14.91 -13.04
N LEU A 4 -23.98 15.28 -13.99
CA LEU A 4 -23.94 14.76 -15.35
C LEU A 4 -23.37 13.33 -15.30
N ILE A 5 -24.23 12.32 -15.45
CA ILE A 5 -23.82 10.92 -15.59
C ILE A 5 -23.49 10.69 -17.07
N ILE A 6 -22.21 10.54 -17.40
CA ILE A 6 -21.81 10.00 -18.72
C ILE A 6 -22.05 8.49 -18.67
N THR A 7 -23.17 8.04 -19.24
CA THR A 7 -23.44 6.63 -19.46
C THR A 7 -22.75 6.18 -20.76
N ALA A 8 -21.83 5.22 -20.66
CA ALA A 8 -21.34 4.50 -21.82
C ALA A 8 -22.43 3.53 -22.28
N THR A 9 -23.05 3.79 -23.43
CA THR A 9 -24.06 2.90 -24.03
C THR A 9 -23.36 1.73 -24.73
N LYS A 10 -23.51 0.52 -24.19
CA LYS A 10 -23.16 -0.72 -24.89
C LYS A 10 -24.30 -1.04 -25.86
N SER A 11 -24.05 -1.01 -27.17
CA SER A 11 -25.04 -1.45 -28.16
C SER A 11 -25.22 -2.96 -28.03
N THR A 12 -26.45 -3.43 -27.84
CA THR A 12 -26.75 -4.86 -27.78
C THR A 12 -27.82 -5.16 -28.83
N SER A 13 -27.48 -6.03 -29.79
CA SER A 13 -28.42 -6.61 -30.76
C SER A 13 -29.35 -7.62 -30.07
N PRO A 14 -30.56 -7.86 -30.60
CA PRO A 14 -31.59 -8.62 -29.90
C PRO A 14 -31.46 -10.13 -30.16
N GLY A 15 -31.47 -10.92 -29.09
CA GLY A 15 -31.56 -12.38 -29.16
C GLY A 15 -31.06 -13.02 -27.87
N ASP A 16 -31.95 -13.25 -26.92
CA ASP A 16 -32.19 -14.56 -26.28
C ASP A 16 -32.88 -14.42 -24.92
N LEU A 17 -34.13 -14.88 -24.92
CA LEU A 17 -34.95 -15.18 -23.75
C LEU A 17 -34.55 -16.57 -23.23
N ALA A 18 -34.11 -16.68 -21.97
CA ALA A 18 -34.54 -17.69 -21.00
C ALA A 18 -33.75 -17.61 -19.68
N SER A 19 -34.47 -17.86 -18.58
CA SER A 19 -34.07 -17.87 -17.17
C SER A 19 -34.53 -19.24 -16.59
N PRO A 20 -34.18 -19.68 -15.37
CA PRO A 20 -32.92 -19.60 -14.62
C PRO A 20 -32.41 -21.00 -14.17
N ALA A 21 -31.12 -21.13 -13.85
CA ALA A 21 -30.64 -22.21 -12.99
C ALA A 21 -29.73 -21.62 -11.91
N ARG A 22 -30.13 -21.82 -10.66
CA ARG A 22 -29.37 -21.51 -9.46
C ARG A 22 -28.10 -22.36 -9.46
N ASN A 23 -26.94 -21.73 -9.38
CA ASN A 23 -25.77 -22.36 -8.79
C ASN A 23 -25.03 -21.32 -7.96
N SER A 24 -25.07 -21.57 -6.65
CA SER A 24 -24.46 -20.79 -5.60
C SER A 24 -22.94 -20.91 -5.70
N LEU A 25 -22.27 -19.86 -6.18
CA LEU A 25 -20.83 -19.68 -5.98
C LEU A 25 -20.60 -19.16 -4.54
N PRO A 26 -19.62 -19.67 -3.80
CA PRO A 26 -19.30 -19.14 -2.48
C PRO A 26 -18.77 -17.70 -2.62
N PRO A 27 -19.08 -16.81 -1.65
CA PRO A 27 -18.60 -15.43 -1.69
C PRO A 27 -17.07 -15.41 -1.62
N PRO A 28 -16.38 -14.47 -2.30
CA PRO A 28 -14.95 -14.27 -2.10
C PRO A 28 -14.74 -13.89 -0.63
N THR A 29 -13.96 -14.70 0.08
CA THR A 29 -13.51 -14.48 1.46
C THR A 29 -12.44 -13.38 1.50
N GLY A 30 -12.78 -12.20 1.00
CA GLY A 30 -12.05 -10.98 1.30
C GLY A 30 -12.51 -10.50 2.67
N HIS A 31 -11.63 -10.58 3.69
CA HIS A 31 -11.88 -9.91 4.96
C HIS A 31 -11.96 -8.39 4.73
N CYS A 32 -13.18 -7.88 4.56
CA CYS A 32 -13.47 -6.45 4.53
C CYS A 32 -13.26 -5.91 5.95
N GLN A 33 -12.29 -5.03 6.13
CA GLN A 33 -12.11 -4.33 7.40
C GLN A 33 -12.79 -2.98 7.29
N VAL A 34 -13.73 -2.72 8.18
CA VAL A 34 -14.40 -1.42 8.32
C VAL A 34 -13.74 -0.72 9.50
N ALA A 35 -13.17 0.46 9.25
CA ALA A 35 -12.75 1.37 10.30
C ALA A 35 -13.74 2.55 10.33
N THR A 36 -14.53 2.64 11.39
CA THR A 36 -15.35 3.82 11.69
C THR A 36 -14.56 4.77 12.55
N VAL A 37 -14.35 5.99 12.07
CA VAL A 37 -13.81 7.07 12.89
C VAL A 37 -15.00 7.88 13.37
N ASN A 38 -15.35 7.71 14.65
CA ASN A 38 -16.33 8.56 15.30
C ASN A 38 -15.56 9.71 15.95
N ALA A 39 -15.78 10.94 15.48
CA ALA A 39 -15.13 12.13 16.01
C ALA A 39 -15.65 12.41 17.43
N ARG A 40 -15.07 11.73 18.43
CA ARG A 40 -15.17 12.12 19.83
C ARG A 40 -13.84 12.76 20.23
N PRO A 41 -13.83 13.97 20.84
CA PRO A 41 -12.60 14.62 21.25
C PRO A 41 -12.05 13.87 22.47
N ILE A 42 -11.02 13.05 22.26
CA ILE A 42 -10.23 12.44 23.33
C ILE A 42 -8.78 12.63 22.94
N TRP A 43 -8.08 13.54 23.63
CA TRP A 43 -6.76 13.34 24.26
C TRP A 43 -6.22 14.69 24.80
N PRO A 44 -5.91 14.81 26.10
CA PRO A 44 -4.77 15.60 26.55
C PRO A 44 -3.54 14.69 26.60
N ILE A 45 -2.49 15.08 25.90
CA ILE A 45 -1.16 14.47 26.00
C ILE A 45 -0.60 14.83 27.38
N VAL A 46 -0.40 13.83 28.25
CA VAL A 46 0.42 13.97 29.46
C VAL A 46 1.80 13.45 29.12
N GLU A 47 2.80 14.34 29.08
CA GLU A 47 4.20 13.98 28.95
C GLU A 47 4.70 13.29 30.24
N HIS A 48 5.49 12.22 30.08
CA HIS A 48 6.22 11.58 31.18
C HIS A 48 7.73 11.78 30.98
N PRO A 49 8.47 12.28 31.97
CA PRO A 49 9.90 12.51 31.83
C PRO A 49 10.70 11.20 31.78
N SER A 50 11.62 11.18 30.83
CA SER A 50 12.60 10.12 30.54
C SER A 50 13.50 9.80 31.74
N ARG A 51 13.51 8.52 32.15
CA ARG A 51 14.41 7.99 33.18
C ARG A 51 15.66 7.38 32.54
N VAL A 52 16.80 8.02 32.79
CA VAL A 52 18.15 7.55 32.45
C VAL A 52 18.44 6.25 33.21
N ARG A 53 18.84 5.17 32.53
CA ARG A 53 19.38 3.96 33.17
C ARG A 53 20.90 3.95 33.13
N ALA A 54 21.48 3.77 34.30
CA ALA A 54 22.90 3.70 34.59
C ALA A 54 23.56 2.42 34.03
N GLY A 55 24.88 2.52 33.81
CA GLY A 55 25.73 1.52 33.17
C GLY A 55 25.91 0.21 33.93
N VAL A 56 26.26 -0.83 33.17
CA VAL A 56 26.59 -2.17 33.63
C VAL A 56 28.12 -2.33 33.72
N PRO A 57 28.68 -2.88 34.82
CA PRO A 57 30.12 -3.02 34.98
C PRO A 57 30.70 -4.21 34.20
N ARG A 58 31.93 -4.03 33.71
CA ARG A 58 32.73 -5.03 32.98
C ARG A 58 33.33 -6.07 33.93
N ARG A 59 33.31 -7.35 33.54
CA ARG A 59 34.09 -8.44 34.18
C ARG A 59 35.45 -8.63 33.48
N PRO A 60 36.51 -9.04 34.19
CA PRO A 60 37.86 -9.17 33.63
C PRO A 60 38.17 -10.60 33.15
N GLY A 61 39.07 -10.66 32.15
CA GLY A 61 40.12 -11.67 32.01
C GLY A 61 39.74 -13.08 31.52
N SER A 62 40.01 -13.35 30.24
CA SER A 62 40.43 -14.68 29.79
C SER A 62 41.51 -14.53 28.74
N GLN A 63 42.70 -15.02 29.07
CA GLN A 63 43.86 -15.13 28.21
C GLN A 63 43.57 -16.13 27.09
N ASN A 64 43.96 -15.83 25.85
CA ASN A 64 44.10 -16.86 24.84
C ASN A 64 45.44 -16.71 24.13
N MET A 65 46.16 -17.82 24.07
CA MET A 65 47.54 -17.93 23.61
C MET A 65 47.61 -17.86 22.08
N ASN A 66 48.44 -16.97 21.54
CA ASN A 66 48.81 -16.97 20.13
C ASN A 66 49.94 -17.99 19.91
N SER A 67 49.63 -19.10 19.23
CA SER A 67 50.62 -19.95 18.57
C SER A 67 50.80 -19.47 17.13
N SER A 68 51.90 -18.77 16.87
CA SER A 68 52.32 -18.38 15.52
C SER A 68 52.74 -19.62 14.73
N VAL A 69 51.98 -19.99 13.72
CA VAL A 69 52.45 -20.89 12.65
C VAL A 69 52.72 -20.02 11.42
N ALA A 70 54.01 -19.79 11.15
CA ALA A 70 54.46 -19.07 9.97
C ALA A 70 54.30 -19.98 8.73
N VAL A 71 53.39 -19.61 7.83
CA VAL A 71 53.29 -20.22 6.49
C VAL A 71 54.19 -19.42 5.54
N LYS A 72 55.12 -20.11 4.86
CA LYS A 72 56.06 -19.51 3.90
C LYS A 72 55.33 -19.13 2.60
N PRO A 73 55.71 -18.01 1.95
CA PRO A 73 54.98 -17.47 0.79
C PRO A 73 55.53 -18.02 -0.53
N SER A 74 55.30 -19.31 -0.83
CA SER A 74 55.77 -19.89 -2.10
C SER A 74 54.76 -20.72 -2.89
N ASP A 75 53.47 -20.72 -2.55
CA ASP A 75 52.44 -21.34 -3.39
C ASP A 75 51.31 -20.36 -3.69
N LEU A 76 51.52 -19.52 -4.71
CA LEU A 76 50.46 -18.74 -5.36
C LEU A 76 50.40 -19.17 -6.83
N SER A 77 49.82 -20.35 -7.08
CA SER A 77 49.39 -20.69 -8.43
C SER A 77 48.23 -19.79 -8.81
N SER A 78 48.38 -19.09 -9.93
CA SER A 78 47.45 -18.14 -10.51
C SER A 78 46.12 -18.80 -10.85
N GLN A 79 45.17 -18.78 -9.90
CA GLN A 79 43.76 -18.97 -10.21
C GLN A 79 43.10 -17.61 -10.20
N THR A 80 43.08 -16.95 -11.36
CA THR A 80 42.21 -15.82 -11.62
C THR A 80 40.78 -16.37 -11.70
N PHE A 81 40.17 -16.59 -10.54
CA PHE A 81 38.74 -16.79 -10.45
C PHE A 81 38.11 -15.46 -10.86
N SER A 82 37.54 -15.40 -12.06
CA SER A 82 36.76 -14.26 -12.51
C SER A 82 35.54 -14.18 -11.59
N LEU A 83 35.65 -13.32 -10.58
CA LEU A 83 34.51 -12.84 -9.81
C LEU A 83 33.68 -12.00 -10.78
N LEU A 84 32.82 -12.67 -11.54
CA LEU A 84 31.67 -12.01 -12.14
C LEU A 84 30.95 -11.33 -10.97
N ASP A 85 31.08 -10.01 -10.97
CA ASP A 85 30.60 -9.09 -9.95
C ASP A 85 29.09 -9.26 -9.79
N SER A 86 28.70 -10.23 -8.96
CA SER A 86 27.30 -10.58 -8.68
C SER A 86 26.70 -9.64 -7.64
N ARG A 87 27.31 -8.45 -7.45
CA ARG A 87 26.75 -7.41 -6.60
C ARG A 87 25.40 -7.02 -7.20
N PRO A 88 24.30 -7.06 -6.42
CA PRO A 88 23.03 -6.55 -6.90
C PRO A 88 23.24 -5.10 -7.32
N VAL A 89 23.19 -4.87 -8.63
CA VAL A 89 23.25 -3.52 -9.19
C VAL A 89 22.02 -2.81 -8.66
N ALA A 90 22.23 -1.86 -7.77
CA ALA A 90 21.14 -1.07 -7.20
C ALA A 90 20.41 -0.35 -8.34
N LYS A 91 19.23 -0.88 -8.73
CA LYS A 91 18.37 -0.27 -9.74
C LYS A 91 17.88 1.07 -9.18
N ARG A 92 18.19 2.17 -9.86
CA ARG A 92 17.65 3.48 -9.48
C ARG A 92 16.13 3.45 -9.59
N LEU A 93 15.46 3.91 -8.54
CA LEU A 93 14.02 4.12 -8.54
C LEU A 93 13.69 5.45 -9.24
N PRO A 94 12.53 5.55 -9.92
CA PRO A 94 12.07 6.82 -10.45
C PRO A 94 11.79 7.79 -9.30
N SER A 95 12.18 9.04 -9.48
CA SER A 95 11.86 10.12 -8.56
C SER A 95 10.35 10.41 -8.56
N PRO A 96 9.81 11.01 -7.47
CA PRO A 96 8.42 11.44 -7.44
C PRO A 96 8.06 12.41 -8.57
N LEU A 97 8.99 13.28 -8.98
CA LEU A 97 8.77 14.22 -10.09
C LEU A 97 8.67 13.49 -11.42
N GLU A 98 9.54 12.52 -11.70
CA GLU A 98 9.47 11.70 -12.90
C GLU A 98 8.15 10.91 -12.98
N LEU A 99 7.69 10.33 -11.87
CA LEU A 99 6.40 9.64 -11.81
C LEU A 99 5.23 10.61 -12.03
N LYS A 100 5.27 11.81 -11.44
CA LYS A 100 4.24 12.85 -11.66
C LYS A 100 4.19 13.31 -13.11
N ASN A 101 5.34 13.46 -13.75
CA ASN A 101 5.42 13.87 -15.16
C ASN A 101 4.94 12.76 -16.11
N ARG A 102 5.26 11.50 -15.81
CA ARG A 102 4.82 10.33 -16.60
C ARG A 102 3.33 10.01 -16.45
N LEU A 103 2.79 10.21 -15.25
CA LEU A 103 1.40 9.95 -14.90
C LEU A 103 0.80 11.22 -14.27
N PRO A 104 0.47 12.25 -15.06
CA PRO A 104 0.00 13.52 -14.53
C PRO A 104 -1.39 13.40 -13.91
N LEU A 105 -1.61 14.14 -12.82
CA LEU A 105 -2.94 14.26 -12.22
C LEU A 105 -3.76 15.24 -13.06
N ASN A 106 -4.95 14.83 -13.51
CA ASN A 106 -5.82 15.72 -14.25
C ASN A 106 -6.47 16.78 -13.31
N ALA A 107 -6.89 17.92 -13.87
CA ALA A 107 -7.42 19.03 -13.10
C ALA A 107 -8.69 18.67 -12.31
N SER A 108 -9.62 17.96 -12.94
CA SER A 108 -10.87 17.52 -12.31
C SER A 108 -10.63 16.62 -11.09
N LEU A 109 -9.68 15.67 -11.20
CA LEU A 109 -9.29 14.78 -10.12
C LEU A 109 -8.57 15.54 -9.00
N SER A 110 -7.75 16.54 -9.34
CA SER A 110 -7.11 17.42 -8.36
C SER A 110 -8.16 18.19 -7.53
N GLU A 111 -9.18 18.72 -8.19
CA GLU A 111 -10.31 19.40 -7.53
C GLU A 111 -11.10 18.43 -6.66
N GLN A 112 -11.40 17.22 -7.17
CA GLN A 112 -12.10 16.18 -6.43
C GLN A 112 -11.34 15.73 -5.17
N VAL A 113 -10.03 15.52 -5.26
CA VAL A 113 -9.18 15.21 -4.10
C VAL A 113 -9.22 16.35 -3.09
N SER A 114 -9.17 17.60 -3.56
CA SER A 114 -9.21 18.77 -2.68
C SER A 114 -10.57 18.92 -1.98
N ALA A 115 -11.67 18.65 -2.70
CA ALA A 115 -13.03 18.63 -2.14
C ALA A 115 -13.20 17.53 -1.08
N HIS A 116 -12.73 16.31 -1.36
CA HIS A 116 -12.78 15.21 -0.40
C HIS A 116 -11.99 15.52 0.88
N ARG A 117 -10.79 16.13 0.76
CA ARG A 117 -10.00 16.53 1.93
C ARG A 117 -10.74 17.56 2.79
N ARG A 118 -11.38 18.56 2.17
CA ARG A 118 -12.21 19.53 2.90
C ARG A 118 -13.38 18.87 3.61
N ALA A 119 -14.08 17.94 2.94
CA ALA A 119 -15.19 17.21 3.55
C ALA A 119 -14.72 16.36 4.76
N ILE A 120 -13.57 15.69 4.64
CA ILE A 120 -12.97 14.94 5.75
C ILE A 120 -12.63 15.88 6.90
N SER A 121 -11.99 17.03 6.64
CA SER A 121 -11.68 18.03 7.66
C SER A 121 -12.93 18.51 8.39
N ALA A 122 -13.99 18.88 7.66
CA ALA A 122 -15.25 19.33 8.24
C ALA A 122 -15.88 18.26 9.16
N ILE A 123 -15.82 16.97 8.80
CA ILE A 123 -16.30 15.88 9.65
C ILE A 123 -15.45 15.74 10.92
N LEU A 124 -14.12 15.82 10.79
CA LEU A 124 -13.21 15.70 11.94
C LEU A 124 -13.31 16.90 12.89
N GLU A 125 -13.67 18.08 12.37
CA GLU A 125 -13.90 19.31 13.12
C GLU A 125 -15.33 19.39 13.70
N GLY A 126 -16.23 18.50 13.28
CA GLY A 126 -17.63 18.44 13.73
C GLY A 126 -18.56 19.44 13.02
N GLU A 127 -18.09 20.09 11.95
CA GLU A 127 -18.88 20.99 11.10
C GLU A 127 -19.80 20.23 10.14
N ASP A 128 -19.43 18.99 9.82
CA ASP A 128 -20.23 18.03 9.05
C ASP A 128 -20.55 16.83 9.95
N SER A 129 -21.83 16.53 10.12
CA SER A 129 -22.30 15.48 11.04
C SER A 129 -22.29 14.07 10.45
N ARG A 130 -21.88 13.91 9.18
CA ARG A 130 -21.79 12.60 8.53
C ARG A 130 -20.72 11.72 9.18
N LEU A 131 -20.95 10.41 9.13
CA LEU A 131 -19.97 9.44 9.59
C LEU A 131 -18.88 9.21 8.53
N LEU A 132 -17.62 9.46 8.88
CA LEU A 132 -16.47 9.08 8.07
C LEU A 132 -16.19 7.58 8.20
N ILE A 133 -16.21 6.86 7.08
CA ILE A 133 -15.94 5.42 7.01
C ILE A 133 -14.78 5.15 6.07
N ILE A 134 -13.72 4.53 6.59
CA ILE A 134 -12.60 4.03 5.78
C ILE A 134 -12.78 2.53 5.60
N VAL A 135 -13.00 2.10 4.35
CA VAL A 135 -13.35 0.70 4.03
C VAL A 135 -12.68 0.24 2.76
N GLY A 136 -12.25 -1.02 2.71
CA GLY A 136 -11.58 -1.58 1.54
C GLY A 136 -10.80 -2.85 1.82
N PRO A 137 -10.11 -3.40 0.80
CA PRO A 137 -9.25 -4.58 0.96
C PRO A 137 -8.10 -4.31 1.94
N CYS A 138 -7.61 -5.36 2.64
CA CYS A 138 -6.51 -5.27 3.62
C CYS A 138 -5.23 -4.68 3.04
N SER A 139 -4.91 -5.10 1.83
CA SER A 139 -3.88 -4.55 0.97
C SER A 139 -4.27 -4.85 -0.46
N ILE A 140 -3.97 -3.94 -1.38
CA ILE A 140 -4.18 -4.15 -2.81
C ILE A 140 -3.05 -5.03 -3.32
N HIS A 141 -3.41 -6.14 -3.97
CA HIS A 141 -2.48 -7.03 -4.66
C HIS A 141 -2.91 -7.25 -6.13
N ASP A 142 -4.19 -7.11 -6.45
CA ASP A 142 -4.73 -7.10 -7.81
C ASP A 142 -5.36 -5.73 -8.14
N PRO A 143 -4.76 -4.95 -9.05
CA PRO A 143 -5.30 -3.68 -9.49
C PRO A 143 -6.68 -3.77 -10.14
N ARG A 144 -7.01 -4.87 -10.83
CA ARG A 144 -8.32 -5.04 -11.49
C ARG A 144 -9.42 -5.22 -10.46
N ALA A 145 -9.23 -6.12 -9.50
CA ALA A 145 -10.16 -6.30 -8.40
C ALA A 145 -10.30 -5.01 -7.55
N ALA A 146 -9.23 -4.22 -7.41
CA ALA A 146 -9.30 -2.93 -6.72
C ALA A 146 -10.21 -1.93 -7.45
N LEU A 147 -10.11 -1.83 -8.78
CA LEU A 147 -10.99 -0.96 -9.58
C LEU A 147 -12.44 -1.44 -9.53
N GLU A 148 -12.69 -2.75 -9.65
CA GLU A 148 -14.05 -3.31 -9.54
C GLU A 148 -14.66 -3.02 -8.16
N TYR A 149 -13.86 -3.14 -7.09
CA TYR A 149 -14.28 -2.75 -5.75
C TYR A 149 -14.61 -1.26 -5.66
N ALA A 150 -13.76 -0.41 -6.25
CA ALA A 150 -13.95 1.04 -6.26
C ALA A 150 -15.26 1.44 -6.97
N GLU A 151 -15.55 0.83 -8.12
CA GLU A 151 -16.80 1.06 -8.87
C GLU A 151 -18.04 0.70 -8.04
N ARG A 152 -18.02 -0.48 -7.39
CA ARG A 152 -19.12 -0.91 -6.51
C ARG A 152 -19.25 -0.01 -5.29
N LEU A 153 -18.14 0.39 -4.67
CA LEU A 153 -18.14 1.30 -3.52
C LEU A 153 -18.65 2.70 -3.91
N ALA A 154 -18.34 3.19 -5.11
CA ALA A 154 -18.83 4.48 -5.59
C ALA A 154 -20.36 4.51 -5.74
N ALA A 155 -20.97 3.42 -6.22
CA ALA A 155 -22.43 3.30 -6.28
C ALA A 155 -23.06 3.38 -4.88
N VAL A 156 -22.53 2.61 -3.93
CA VAL A 156 -22.99 2.64 -2.53
C VAL A 156 -22.76 4.01 -1.89
N ALA A 157 -21.60 4.63 -2.14
CA ALA A 157 -21.26 5.95 -1.59
C ALA A 157 -22.26 7.03 -2.03
N ALA A 158 -22.82 6.93 -3.24
CA ALA A 158 -23.87 7.83 -3.70
C ALA A 158 -25.17 7.64 -2.90
N GLU A 159 -25.56 6.39 -2.64
CA GLU A 159 -26.79 6.04 -1.92
C GLU A 159 -26.80 6.49 -0.45
N VAL A 160 -25.63 6.51 0.22
CA VAL A 160 -25.50 6.86 1.64
C VAL A 160 -24.90 8.24 1.90
N SER A 161 -24.75 9.05 0.85
CA SER A 161 -23.97 10.30 0.88
C SER A 161 -24.51 11.39 1.81
N ASP A 162 -25.79 11.30 2.20
CA ASP A 162 -26.47 12.17 3.16
C ASP A 162 -26.04 11.92 4.62
N GLN A 163 -25.63 10.69 4.94
CA GLN A 163 -25.30 10.25 6.29
C GLN A 163 -23.84 9.85 6.46
N MET A 164 -23.17 9.45 5.38
CA MET A 164 -21.83 8.86 5.44
C MET A 164 -20.92 9.44 4.36
N LEU A 165 -19.64 9.58 4.71
CA LEU A 165 -18.56 9.82 3.75
C LEU A 165 -17.70 8.57 3.67
N LEU A 166 -17.84 7.82 2.56
CA LEU A 166 -17.05 6.61 2.34
C LEU A 166 -15.71 6.96 1.68
N VAL A 167 -14.62 6.43 2.22
CA VAL A 167 -13.26 6.54 1.68
C VAL A 167 -12.70 5.14 1.45
N MET A 168 -12.35 4.83 0.20
CA MET A 168 -11.72 3.57 -0.12
C MET A 168 -10.34 3.47 0.54
N ARG A 169 -10.08 2.37 1.25
CA ARG A 169 -8.72 2.03 1.68
C ARG A 169 -7.92 1.48 0.51
N ALA A 170 -6.78 2.09 0.22
CA ALA A 170 -5.85 1.68 -0.84
C ALA A 170 -4.41 1.51 -0.30
N TYR A 171 -4.16 0.42 0.42
CA TYR A 171 -2.83 0.11 0.97
C TYR A 171 -2.03 -0.74 -0.02
N VAL A 172 -0.96 -0.17 -0.57
CA VAL A 172 -0.08 -0.84 -1.55
C VAL A 172 1.12 -1.54 -0.90
N GLU A 173 1.28 -1.38 0.40
CA GLU A 173 2.29 -2.06 1.21
C GLU A 173 1.63 -2.79 2.37
N LYS A 174 2.32 -3.78 2.94
CA LYS A 174 1.83 -4.46 4.13
C LYS A 174 3.01 -4.71 5.08
N PRO A 175 3.04 -4.08 6.27
CA PRO A 175 4.14 -4.24 7.22
C PRO A 175 4.28 -5.70 7.65
N ARG A 176 5.52 -6.19 7.82
CA ARG A 176 5.82 -7.57 8.21
C ARG A 176 6.87 -7.61 9.31
N THR A 177 6.70 -8.55 10.23
CA THR A 177 7.72 -8.97 11.21
C THR A 177 8.40 -10.29 10.82
N THR A 178 7.82 -11.02 9.86
CA THR A 178 8.31 -12.31 9.32
C THR A 178 8.47 -12.22 7.80
N VAL A 179 9.06 -13.26 7.19
CA VAL A 179 9.20 -13.35 5.73
C VAL A 179 7.82 -13.52 5.07
N GLY A 180 7.57 -12.76 4.01
CA GLY A 180 6.36 -12.87 3.19
C GLY A 180 6.25 -11.70 2.21
N TRP A 181 5.23 -11.73 1.35
CA TRP A 181 4.99 -10.68 0.37
C TRP A 181 4.84 -9.31 1.03
N LYS A 182 5.61 -8.32 0.57
CA LYS A 182 5.76 -6.99 1.20
C LYS A 182 4.71 -5.97 0.72
N GLY A 183 4.07 -6.22 -0.42
CA GLY A 183 3.07 -5.32 -1.01
C GLY A 183 3.24 -5.11 -2.50
N LEU A 184 2.21 -4.55 -3.15
CA LEU A 184 2.18 -4.22 -4.58
C LEU A 184 3.29 -3.25 -4.97
N ALA A 185 3.60 -2.30 -4.09
CA ALA A 185 4.67 -1.34 -4.33
C ALA A 185 6.07 -2.00 -4.35
N TYR A 186 6.23 -3.14 -3.66
CA TYR A 186 7.51 -3.85 -3.56
C TYR A 186 7.64 -4.95 -4.61
N ASP A 187 6.63 -5.80 -4.73
CA ASP A 187 6.64 -6.96 -5.63
C ASP A 187 5.29 -7.03 -6.36
N PRO A 188 5.11 -6.23 -7.43
CA PRO A 188 3.84 -6.15 -8.16
C PRO A 188 3.50 -7.41 -8.96
N HIS A 189 4.49 -8.30 -9.16
CA HIS A 189 4.35 -9.52 -9.95
C HIS A 189 4.05 -10.75 -9.09
N LEU A 190 4.15 -10.64 -7.76
CA LEU A 190 3.96 -11.74 -6.80
C LEU A 190 4.91 -12.92 -7.04
N ASP A 191 6.09 -12.65 -7.63
CA ASP A 191 7.08 -13.66 -8.03
C ASP A 191 8.41 -13.53 -7.25
N GLY A 192 8.49 -12.57 -6.32
CA GLY A 192 9.69 -12.31 -5.53
C GLY A 192 10.77 -11.51 -6.26
N SER A 193 10.47 -10.93 -7.43
CA SER A 193 11.40 -10.07 -8.19
C SER A 193 11.76 -8.76 -7.49
N ASP A 194 10.94 -8.33 -6.52
CA ASP A 194 11.07 -7.04 -5.81
C ASP A 194 11.18 -5.84 -6.81
N ASP A 195 10.47 -5.86 -7.96
CA ASP A 195 10.48 -4.75 -8.94
C ASP A 195 9.70 -3.52 -8.45
N MET A 196 10.32 -2.79 -7.52
CA MET A 196 9.77 -1.57 -6.92
C MET A 196 9.51 -0.46 -7.95
N ALA A 197 10.28 -0.39 -9.04
CA ALA A 197 10.07 0.64 -10.05
C ALA A 197 8.73 0.44 -10.78
N ALA A 198 8.41 -0.81 -11.11
CA ALA A 198 7.11 -1.20 -11.65
C ALA A 198 6.00 -1.01 -10.60
N GLY A 199 6.25 -1.41 -9.35
CA GLY A 199 5.29 -1.29 -8.25
C GLY A 199 4.87 0.16 -7.95
N LEU A 200 5.82 1.10 -7.95
CA LEU A 200 5.55 2.53 -7.77
C LEU A 200 4.74 3.11 -8.94
N ALA A 201 5.07 2.74 -10.18
CA ALA A 201 4.33 3.18 -11.36
C ALA A 201 2.90 2.64 -11.35
N LEU A 202 2.72 1.36 -11.03
CA LEU A 202 1.41 0.71 -10.94
C LEU A 202 0.55 1.30 -9.81
N SER A 203 1.16 1.54 -8.64
CA SER A 203 0.47 2.18 -7.51
C SER A 203 -0.03 3.58 -7.87
N ARG A 204 0.78 4.37 -8.58
CA ARG A 204 0.37 5.70 -9.07
C ARG A 204 -0.68 5.63 -10.17
N GLN A 205 -0.64 4.61 -11.03
CA GLN A 205 -1.66 4.45 -12.08
C GLN A 205 -3.03 4.10 -11.49
N LEU A 206 -3.04 3.39 -10.36
CA LEU A 206 -4.25 2.97 -9.67
C LEU A 206 -4.92 4.09 -8.86
N MET A 207 -4.17 5.14 -8.48
CA MET A 207 -4.58 6.24 -7.58
C MET A 207 -4.70 7.58 -8.30
#